data_AF-K1THR7-F1
#
_entry.id   AF-K1THR7-F1
#
_cell.length_a   1.000
_cell.length_b   1.000
_cell.length_c   1.000
_cell.angle_alpha   90.00
_cell.angle_beta   90.00
_cell.angle_gamma   90.00
#
_symmetry.space_group_name_H-M   'P 1'
#
loop_
_entity.id
_entity.type
_entity.pdbx_description
1 polymer ?
#
loop_
_entity_poly.entity_id
_entity_poly.type
_entity_poly.pdbx_seq_one_letter_code
_entity_poly.pdbx_strand_id
1 'polypeptide(L)'
;MVKNDFIAISIDILRTSSIQEFAFELGKAVFEQAAHRSQKMLKMVVSTLKSINGCFGYDPISNTPTFNLSLGDISNPLYTLDEIFACLEHADKKCIVAIDEFQQIGYYPEKNMEAILRTYVQKCSNANFIFSGSERHLITKMFSEKAHPFYNSADMMNLEVIPYD
;
A
#
# COMPACT_ATOMS: atom_id res chain seq x y z
N MET A 1 -7.82 -22.87 -0.79
CA MET A 1 -7.76 -22.69 0.68
C MET A 1 -6.89 -21.52 1.16
N VAL A 2 -6.31 -20.67 0.29
CA VAL A 2 -5.36 -19.62 0.71
C VAL A 2 -6.00 -18.30 1.19
N LYS A 3 -7.26 -18.01 0.79
CA LYS A 3 -7.93 -16.72 1.07
C LYS A 3 -8.23 -16.42 2.55
N ASN A 4 -8.11 -17.39 3.46
CA ASN A 4 -8.49 -17.19 4.86
C ASN A 4 -7.32 -16.97 5.83
N ASP A 5 -6.07 -17.18 5.42
CA ASP A 5 -4.92 -17.07 6.34
C ASP A 5 -4.18 -15.74 6.20
N PHE A 6 -4.43 -14.99 5.12
CA PHE A 6 -3.78 -13.71 4.84
C PHE A 6 -4.81 -12.59 4.66
N ILE A 7 -4.35 -11.36 4.87
CA ILE A 7 -5.06 -10.14 4.46
C ILE A 7 -4.41 -9.68 3.16
N ALA A 8 -5.14 -9.76 2.06
CA ALA A 8 -4.64 -9.36 0.75
C ALA A 8 -5.07 -7.92 0.46
N ILE A 9 -4.10 -7.05 0.20
CA ILE A 9 -4.27 -5.64 -0.14
C ILE A 9 -3.60 -5.43 -1.49
N SER A 10 -4.28 -4.74 -2.41
CA SER A 10 -3.74 -4.42 -3.73
C SER A 10 -4.03 -2.98 -4.06
N ILE A 11 -3.04 -2.28 -4.61
CA ILE A 11 -3.17 -0.92 -5.14
C ILE A 11 -2.55 -0.84 -6.54
N ASP A 12 -3.12 0.02 -7.39
CA ASP A 12 -2.54 0.46 -8.66
C ASP A 12 -2.22 1.94 -8.50
N ILE A 13 -0.94 2.29 -8.68
CA ILE A 13 -0.47 3.66 -8.45
C ILE A 13 -0.27 4.45 -9.74
N LEU A 14 -0.63 3.92 -10.92
CA LEU A 14 -0.37 4.56 -12.23
C LEU A 14 -0.85 6.01 -12.33
N ARG A 15 -1.98 6.32 -11.69
CA ARG A 15 -2.60 7.66 -11.73
C ARG A 15 -2.09 8.62 -10.66
N THR A 16 -1.26 8.13 -9.76
CA THR A 16 -0.72 8.94 -8.68
C THR A 16 0.52 9.71 -9.14
N SER A 17 0.70 10.89 -8.58
CA SER A 17 1.70 11.88 -8.99
C SER A 17 2.53 12.43 -7.83
N SER A 18 2.21 12.02 -6.60
CA SER A 18 2.88 12.49 -5.38
C SER A 18 2.81 11.45 -4.26
N ILE A 19 3.65 11.62 -3.24
CA ILE A 19 3.57 10.82 -2.00
C ILE A 19 2.20 10.93 -1.31
N GLN A 20 1.53 12.08 -1.45
CA GLN A 20 0.21 12.31 -0.89
C GLN A 20 -0.84 11.42 -1.54
N GLU A 21 -0.84 11.35 -2.87
CA GLU A 21 -1.72 10.46 -3.63
C GLU A 21 -1.40 8.98 -3.38
N PHE A 22 -0.12 8.63 -3.26
CA PHE A 22 0.27 7.28 -2.87
C PHE A 22 -0.24 6.89 -1.48
N ALA A 23 -0.05 7.77 -0.48
CA ALA A 23 -0.54 7.53 0.88
C ALA A 23 -2.06 7.42 0.93
N PHE A 24 -2.76 8.22 0.13
CA PHE A 24 -4.20 8.15 -0.04
C PHE A 24 -4.67 6.78 -0.55
N GLU A 25 -4.13 6.33 -1.69
CA GLU A 25 -4.55 5.07 -2.31
C GLU A 25 -4.22 3.87 -1.42
N LEU A 26 -3.03 3.86 -0.79
CA LEU A 26 -2.65 2.78 0.13
C LEU A 26 -3.52 2.78 1.39
N GLY A 27 -3.74 3.94 2.02
CA GLY A 27 -4.58 4.06 3.21
C GLY A 27 -6.02 3.65 2.95
N LYS A 28 -6.56 4.03 1.80
CA LYS A 28 -7.88 3.62 1.33
C LYS A 28 -7.98 2.10 1.17
N ALA A 29 -7.04 1.48 0.46
CA ALA A 29 -7.05 0.03 0.26
C ALA A 29 -6.94 -0.75 1.59
N VAL A 30 -6.11 -0.27 2.53
CA VAL A 30 -6.00 -0.86 3.88
C VAL A 30 -7.32 -0.77 4.64
N PHE A 31 -7.98 0.39 4.59
CA PHE A 31 -9.28 0.59 5.24
C PHE A 31 -10.39 -0.27 4.61
N GLU A 32 -10.48 -0.31 3.29
CA GLU A 32 -11.50 -1.11 2.59
C GLU A 32 -11.33 -2.59 2.94
N GLN A 33 -10.09 -3.10 2.93
CA GLN A 33 -9.82 -4.48 3.35
C GLN A 33 -10.14 -4.71 4.84
N ALA A 34 -9.89 -3.73 5.70
CA ALA A 34 -10.28 -3.78 7.11
C ALA A 34 -11.79 -3.93 7.28
N ALA A 35 -12.56 -3.09 6.58
CA ALA A 35 -14.01 -3.04 6.62
C ALA A 35 -14.64 -4.35 6.11
N HIS A 36 -14.10 -4.92 5.02
CA HIS A 36 -14.57 -6.19 4.47
C HIS A 36 -14.23 -7.39 5.35
N ARG A 37 -13.15 -7.31 6.15
CA ARG A 37 -12.64 -8.47 6.89
C ARG A 37 -13.30 -8.67 8.25
N SER A 38 -13.25 -7.66 9.13
CA SER A 38 -13.87 -7.75 10.45
C SER A 38 -14.00 -6.39 11.15
N GLN A 39 -15.00 -6.27 12.02
CA GLN A 39 -15.17 -5.11 12.89
C GLN A 39 -13.98 -4.87 13.82
N LYS A 40 -13.25 -5.92 14.21
CA LYS A 40 -12.04 -5.80 15.05
C LYS A 40 -10.89 -5.14 14.29
N MET A 41 -10.64 -5.59 13.06
CA MET A 41 -9.60 -5.05 12.18
C MET A 41 -9.91 -3.60 11.83
N LEU A 42 -11.17 -3.32 11.46
CA LEU A 42 -11.64 -1.95 11.22
C LEU A 42 -11.39 -1.02 12.41
N LYS A 43 -11.76 -1.44 13.64
CA LYS A 43 -11.51 -0.63 14.84
C LYS A 43 -10.02 -0.36 15.05
N MET A 44 -9.16 -1.35 14.79
CA MET A 44 -7.70 -1.17 14.85
C MET A 44 -7.24 -0.12 13.84
N VAL A 45 -7.69 -0.21 12.58
CA VAL A 45 -7.31 0.73 11.52
C VAL A 45 -7.78 2.14 11.84
N VAL A 46 -9.04 2.33 12.22
CA VAL A 46 -9.57 3.65 12.64
C VAL A 46 -8.82 4.17 13.87
N SER A 47 -8.45 3.32 14.82
CA SER A 47 -7.68 3.79 15.99
C SER A 47 -6.24 4.21 15.66
N THR A 48 -5.69 3.67 14.57
CA THR A 48 -4.29 3.87 14.17
C THR A 48 -4.13 4.99 13.13
N LEU A 49 -5.02 5.09 12.15
CA LEU A 49 -5.03 6.11 11.09
C LEU A 49 -5.59 7.45 11.57
N LYS A 50 -4.95 8.05 12.58
CA LYS A 50 -5.42 9.30 13.19
C LYS A 50 -5.24 10.51 12.28
N SER A 51 -4.29 10.49 11.36
CA SER A 51 -4.05 11.57 10.40
C SER A 51 -5.25 11.82 9.50
N ILE A 52 -6.04 10.78 9.22
CA ILE A 52 -7.21 10.82 8.33
C ILE A 52 -8.51 10.44 9.06
N ASN A 53 -8.50 10.48 10.41
CA ASN A 53 -9.61 9.99 11.21
C ASN A 53 -10.93 10.75 11.00
N GLY A 54 -10.85 12.03 10.61
CA GLY A 54 -12.02 12.86 10.31
C GLY A 54 -12.80 12.42 9.06
N CYS A 55 -12.22 11.51 8.26
CA CYS A 55 -12.79 11.03 7.01
C CYS A 55 -13.54 9.70 7.18
N PHE A 56 -13.41 9.04 8.34
CA PHE A 56 -14.19 7.85 8.66
C PHE A 56 -15.56 8.26 9.17
N GLY A 57 -16.60 7.80 8.49
CA GLY A 57 -17.98 7.91 8.90
C GLY A 57 -18.58 6.55 9.23
N TYR A 58 -19.82 6.59 9.66
CA TYR A 58 -20.65 5.41 9.84
C TYR A 58 -21.98 5.69 9.18
N ASP A 59 -22.40 4.85 8.23
CA ASP A 59 -23.75 4.93 7.70
C ASP A 59 -24.67 4.04 8.57
N PRO A 60 -25.55 4.64 9.38
CA PRO A 60 -26.46 3.90 10.25
C PRO A 60 -27.56 3.15 9.47
N ILE A 61 -27.77 3.44 8.18
CA ILE A 61 -28.78 2.79 7.35
C ILE A 61 -28.22 1.48 6.79
N SER A 62 -27.03 1.52 6.19
CA SER A 62 -26.36 0.32 5.68
C SER A 62 -25.62 -0.47 6.77
N ASN A 63 -25.46 0.11 7.96
CA ASN A 63 -24.66 -0.42 9.07
C ASN A 63 -23.21 -0.68 8.63
N THR A 64 -22.72 0.13 7.68
CA THR A 64 -21.37 0.02 7.13
C THR A 64 -20.51 1.23 7.50
N PRO A 65 -19.21 1.03 7.68
CA PRO A 65 -18.27 2.14 7.80
C PRO A 65 -18.23 2.90 6.47
N THR A 66 -18.36 4.21 6.52
CA THR A 66 -18.16 5.06 5.33
C THR A 66 -16.77 5.67 5.36
N PHE A 67 -16.18 5.83 4.18
CA PHE A 67 -14.86 6.46 4.05
C PHE A 67 -14.95 7.59 3.05
N ASN A 68 -15.06 8.81 3.57
CA ASN A 68 -15.13 10.03 2.80
C ASN A 68 -13.77 10.72 2.80
N LEU A 69 -12.71 9.98 2.45
CA LEU A 69 -11.38 10.53 2.34
C LEU A 69 -11.28 11.37 1.07
N SER A 70 -10.91 12.64 1.24
CA SER A 70 -10.50 13.51 0.14
C SER A 70 -8.98 13.71 0.19
N LEU A 71 -8.36 13.99 -0.95
CA LEU A 71 -6.92 14.20 -1.00
C LEU A 71 -6.46 15.31 -0.04
N GLY A 72 -7.26 16.37 0.11
CA GLY A 72 -7.00 17.50 0.99
C GLY A 72 -6.97 17.17 2.49
N ASP A 73 -7.43 15.99 2.89
CA ASP A 73 -7.41 15.55 4.29
C ASP A 73 -6.03 15.02 4.70
N ILE A 74 -5.17 14.66 3.73
CA ILE A 74 -3.79 14.22 3.99
C ILE A 74 -2.89 15.45 4.08
N SER A 75 -2.83 16.03 5.29
CA SER A 75 -1.96 17.18 5.58
C SER A 75 -0.49 16.80 5.76
N ASN A 76 -0.22 15.58 6.24
CA ASN A 76 1.14 15.05 6.41
C ASN A 76 1.22 13.62 5.83
N PRO A 77 1.63 13.48 4.56
CA PRO A 77 1.69 12.19 3.88
C PRO A 77 2.64 11.19 4.55
N LEU A 78 3.80 11.64 5.04
CA LEU A 78 4.77 10.74 5.69
C LEU A 78 4.23 10.19 7.01
N TYR A 79 3.64 11.05 7.83
CA TYR A 79 3.00 10.60 9.07
C TYR A 79 1.81 9.66 8.79
N THR A 80 1.06 9.91 7.71
CA THR A 80 -0.01 9.01 7.27
C THR A 80 0.54 7.65 6.84
N LEU A 81 1.68 7.62 6.14
CA LEU A 81 2.37 6.36 5.83
C LEU A 81 2.84 5.63 7.08
N ASP A 82 3.40 6.33 8.08
CA ASP A 82 3.77 5.71 9.37
C ASP A 82 2.56 4.98 9.99
N GLU A 83 1.40 5.63 10.02
CA GLU A 83 0.18 5.03 10.57
C GLU A 83 -0.34 3.85 9.72
N ILE A 84 -0.27 3.96 8.38
CA ILE A 84 -0.64 2.87 7.47
C ILE A 84 0.24 1.64 7.69
N PHE A 85 1.55 1.81 7.73
CA PHE A 85 2.47 0.70 7.96
C PHE A 85 2.35 0.13 9.38
N ALA A 86 2.00 0.96 10.38
CA ALA A 86 1.65 0.47 11.71
C ALA A 86 0.38 -0.41 11.69
N CYS A 87 -0.63 -0.07 10.87
CA CYS A 87 -1.80 -0.94 10.69
C CYS A 87 -1.43 -2.30 10.11
N LEU A 88 -0.55 -2.32 9.08
CA LEU A 88 -0.07 -3.56 8.48
C LEU A 88 0.72 -4.41 9.48
N GLU A 89 1.58 -3.77 10.26
CA GLU A 89 2.43 -4.43 11.26
C GLU A 89 1.59 -5.05 12.39
N HIS A 90 0.54 -4.37 12.85
CA HIS A 90 -0.31 -4.81 13.96
C HIS A 90 -1.56 -5.58 13.52
N ALA A 91 -1.69 -5.89 12.23
CA ALA A 91 -2.78 -6.71 11.73
C ALA A 91 -2.76 -8.11 12.38
N ASP A 92 -3.94 -8.68 12.60
CA ASP A 92 -4.11 -9.97 13.29
C ASP A 92 -3.71 -11.18 12.45
N LYS A 93 -3.45 -10.97 11.15
CA LYS A 93 -2.94 -11.94 10.20
C LYS A 93 -1.86 -11.30 9.33
N LYS A 94 -1.00 -12.12 8.74
CA LYS A 94 0.00 -11.64 7.79
C LYS A 94 -0.67 -10.95 6.61
N CYS A 95 -0.13 -9.79 6.25
CA CYS A 95 -0.57 -9.02 5.10
C CYS A 95 0.21 -9.44 3.85
N ILE A 96 -0.47 -9.44 2.71
CA ILE A 96 0.15 -9.48 1.38
C ILE A 96 -0.25 -8.19 0.70
N VAL A 97 0.72 -7.34 0.40
CA VAL A 97 0.52 -6.02 -0.20
C VAL A 97 1.07 -6.03 -1.62
N ALA A 98 0.19 -6.01 -2.61
CA ALA A 98 0.55 -5.88 -4.01
C ALA A 98 0.48 -4.41 -4.43
N ILE A 99 1.57 -3.88 -4.98
CA ILE A 99 1.66 -2.53 -5.52
C ILE A 99 1.94 -2.64 -7.01
N ASP A 100 0.93 -2.35 -7.82
CA ASP A 100 1.02 -2.35 -9.27
C ASP A 100 1.46 -1.01 -9.83
N GLU A 101 2.14 -1.06 -10.96
CA GLU A 101 2.81 0.08 -11.58
C GLU A 101 3.82 0.79 -10.65
N PHE A 102 4.59 -0.02 -9.91
CA PHE A 102 5.49 0.45 -8.84
C PHE A 102 6.56 1.44 -9.33
N GLN A 103 6.98 1.36 -10.60
CA GLN A 103 7.92 2.32 -11.18
C GLN A 103 7.40 3.77 -11.16
N GLN A 104 6.08 3.95 -10.99
CA GLN A 104 5.46 5.26 -10.93
C GLN A 104 6.02 6.14 -9.80
N ILE A 105 6.49 5.55 -8.69
CA ILE A 105 7.11 6.30 -7.58
C ILE A 105 8.38 7.05 -8.00
N GLY A 106 9.04 6.61 -9.08
CA GLY A 106 10.22 7.26 -9.62
C GLY A 106 9.92 8.60 -10.32
N TYR A 107 8.66 8.85 -10.66
CA TYR A 107 8.22 10.10 -11.30
C TYR A 107 7.68 11.14 -10.33
N TYR A 108 7.57 10.80 -9.04
CA TYR A 108 7.08 11.74 -8.04
C TYR A 108 8.05 12.91 -7.82
N PRO A 109 7.53 14.13 -7.54
CA PRO A 109 8.37 15.29 -7.26
C PRO A 109 9.14 15.17 -5.94
N GLU A 110 8.70 14.31 -5.01
CA GLU A 110 9.37 14.10 -3.74
C GLU A 110 10.73 13.42 -3.91
N LYS A 111 11.76 14.07 -3.35
CA LYS A 111 13.11 13.52 -3.36
C LYS A 111 13.18 12.25 -2.52
N ASN A 112 13.92 11.26 -3.03
CA ASN A 112 14.24 10.01 -2.34
C ASN A 112 13.02 9.11 -2.02
N MET A 113 11.94 9.21 -2.80
CA MET A 113 10.73 8.40 -2.59
C MET A 113 11.03 6.90 -2.50
N GLU A 114 11.90 6.37 -3.36
CA GLU A 114 12.36 4.98 -3.29
C GLU A 114 12.98 4.61 -1.94
N ALA A 115 13.85 5.47 -1.39
CA ALA A 115 14.53 5.21 -0.11
C ALA A 115 13.56 5.27 1.08
N ILE A 116 12.61 6.20 1.03
CA ILE A 116 11.54 6.32 2.03
C ILE A 116 10.72 5.03 2.03
N LEU A 117 10.18 4.63 0.89
CA LEU A 117 9.36 3.42 0.79
C LEU A 117 10.14 2.14 1.15
N ARG A 118 11.41 2.02 0.74
CA ARG A 118 12.24 0.89 1.15
C ARG A 118 12.31 0.79 2.68
N THR A 119 12.46 1.90 3.37
CA THR A 119 12.55 1.90 4.84
C THR A 119 11.27 1.34 5.48
N TYR A 120 10.10 1.72 4.97
CA TYR A 120 8.82 1.19 5.44
C TYR A 120 8.67 -0.30 5.16
N VAL A 121 8.91 -0.71 3.91
CA VAL A 121 8.82 -2.11 3.46
C VAL A 121 9.74 -3.01 4.27
N GLN A 122 10.99 -2.59 4.53
CA GLN A 122 11.96 -3.39 5.28
C GLN A 122 11.63 -3.52 6.77
N LYS A 123 10.97 -2.53 7.35
CA LYS A 123 10.60 -2.54 8.77
C LYS A 123 9.30 -3.30 9.05
N CYS A 124 8.44 -3.47 8.04
CA CYS A 124 7.16 -4.14 8.20
C CYS A 124 7.33 -5.66 8.10
N SER A 125 7.41 -6.32 9.26
CA SER A 125 7.68 -7.75 9.38
C SER A 125 6.42 -8.62 9.21
N ASN A 126 5.24 -8.04 9.46
CA ASN A 126 3.96 -8.71 9.32
C ASN A 126 3.37 -8.62 7.90
N ALA A 127 4.10 -8.07 6.93
CA ALA A 127 3.66 -7.95 5.55
C ALA A 127 4.69 -8.51 4.56
N ASN A 128 4.21 -9.17 3.51
CA ASN A 128 4.98 -9.46 2.32
C ASN A 128 4.54 -8.52 1.20
N PHE A 129 5.50 -7.99 0.45
CA PHE A 129 5.22 -7.04 -0.63
C PHE A 129 5.46 -7.68 -1.99
N ILE A 130 4.54 -7.42 -2.92
CA ILE A 130 4.64 -7.77 -4.33
C ILE A 130 4.66 -6.46 -5.10
N PHE A 131 5.68 -6.28 -5.95
CA PHE A 131 5.81 -5.11 -6.81
C PHE A 131 5.67 -5.54 -8.26
N SER A 132 4.77 -4.92 -9.00
CA SER A 132 4.57 -5.16 -10.44
C SER A 132 4.60 -3.85 -11.22
N GLY A 133 4.74 -3.94 -12.54
CA GLY A 133 4.82 -2.79 -13.41
C GLY A 133 4.94 -3.16 -14.88
N SER A 134 4.28 -2.41 -15.74
CA SER A 134 4.27 -2.63 -17.18
C SER A 134 5.59 -2.21 -17.84
N GLU A 135 6.29 -1.20 -17.30
CA GLU A 135 7.60 -0.78 -17.78
C GLU A 135 8.71 -1.69 -17.22
N ARG A 136 8.81 -2.90 -17.79
CA ARG A 136 9.75 -3.94 -17.35
C ARG A 136 11.17 -3.42 -17.15
N HIS A 137 11.66 -2.55 -18.03
CA HIS A 137 12.99 -1.97 -17.92
C HIS A 137 13.17 -1.17 -16.63
N LEU A 138 12.22 -0.31 -16.28
CA LEU A 138 12.33 0.54 -15.09
C LEU A 138 12.21 -0.27 -13.81
N ILE A 139 11.21 -1.14 -13.73
CA ILE A 139 11.05 -1.98 -12.52
C ILE A 139 12.27 -2.88 -12.34
N THR A 140 12.80 -3.48 -13.41
CA THR A 140 14.04 -4.29 -13.33
C THR A 140 15.21 -3.46 -12.82
N LYS A 141 15.39 -2.22 -13.31
CA LYS A 141 16.46 -1.33 -12.83
C LYS A 141 16.37 -1.04 -11.34
N MET A 142 15.17 -0.70 -10.85
CA MET A 142 14.95 -0.38 -9.43
C MET A 142 15.36 -1.50 -8.48
N PHE A 143 15.19 -2.78 -8.88
CA PHE A 143 15.52 -3.93 -8.03
C PHE A 143 16.90 -4.55 -8.33
N SER A 144 17.51 -4.29 -9.48
CA SER A 144 18.77 -4.94 -9.91
C SER A 144 20.00 -4.04 -9.97
N GLU A 145 19.85 -2.72 -9.94
CA GLU A 145 20.99 -1.78 -9.97
C GLU A 145 21.36 -1.25 -8.58
N LYS A 146 22.65 -1.35 -8.20
CA LYS A 146 23.15 -0.89 -6.88
C LYS A 146 22.91 0.59 -6.57
N ALA A 147 22.67 1.41 -7.60
CA ALA A 147 22.39 2.83 -7.45
C ALA A 147 20.98 3.10 -6.91
N HIS A 148 20.07 2.14 -7.02
CA HIS A 148 18.68 2.30 -6.59
C HIS A 148 18.49 1.82 -5.14
N PRO A 149 17.71 2.56 -4.34
CA PRO A 149 17.37 2.12 -3.00
C PRO A 149 16.75 0.73 -3.00
N PHE A 150 15.92 0.30 -3.95
CA PHE A 150 15.31 -1.03 -3.93
C PHE A 150 16.24 -2.19 -4.35
N TYR A 151 17.53 -1.96 -4.56
CA TYR A 151 18.48 -3.00 -4.90
C TYR A 151 18.45 -4.18 -3.93
N ASN A 152 18.25 -5.40 -4.47
CA ASN A 152 18.12 -6.67 -3.74
C ASN A 152 17.06 -6.66 -2.63
N SER A 153 16.02 -5.80 -2.74
CA SER A 153 14.91 -5.78 -1.78
C SER A 153 13.80 -6.78 -2.10
N ALA A 154 13.84 -7.45 -3.26
CA ALA A 154 12.85 -8.43 -3.70
C ALA A 154 13.46 -9.45 -4.66
N ASP A 155 12.84 -10.63 -4.74
CA ASP A 155 13.15 -11.63 -5.75
C ASP A 155 12.43 -11.30 -7.06
N MET A 156 13.14 -11.34 -8.19
CA MET A 156 12.56 -11.03 -9.50
C MET A 156 11.85 -12.25 -10.09
N MET A 157 10.57 -12.10 -10.42
CA MET A 157 9.79 -13.09 -11.17
C MET A 157 9.40 -12.51 -12.53
N ASN A 158 9.84 -13.16 -13.62
CA ASN A 158 9.42 -12.80 -14.96
C ASN A 158 8.15 -13.58 -15.32
N LEU A 159 7.08 -12.87 -15.67
CA LEU A 159 5.86 -13.47 -16.19
C LEU A 159 5.99 -13.62 -17.71
N GLU A 160 5.81 -14.84 -18.20
CA GLU A 160 5.73 -15.12 -19.63
C GLU A 160 4.35 -14.75 -20.18
N VAL A 161 4.26 -14.57 -21.49
CA VAL A 161 2.97 -14.41 -22.16
C VAL A 161 2.10 -15.62 -21.87
N ILE A 162 0.79 -15.40 -21.76
CA ILE A 162 -0.15 -16.51 -21.64
C ILE A 162 0.02 -17.38 -22.89
N PRO A 163 0.29 -18.69 -22.74
CA PRO A 163 0.43 -19.58 -23.87
C PRO A 163 -0.83 -19.50 -24.74
N TYR A 164 -0.65 -19.34 -26.04
CA TYR A 164 -1.71 -19.64 -26.98
C TYR A 164 -1.71 -21.17 -27.13
N ASP A 165 -2.81 -21.83 -26.75
CA ASP A 165 -3.04 -23.25 -27.04
C ASP A 165 -2.91 -23.54 -28.54
#